data_AF-A0A9E2G258-F1
#
_entry.id   AF-A0A9E2G258-F1
#
_cell.length_a   1.000
_cell.length_b   1.000
_cell.length_c   1.000
_cell.angle_alpha   90.00
_cell.angle_beta   90.00
_cell.angle_gamma   90.00
#
_symmetry.space_group_name_H-M   'P 1'
#
loop_
_entity.id
_entity.type
_entity.pdbx_description
1 polymer ?
#
loop_
_entity_poly.entity_id
_entity_poly.type
_entity_poly.pdbx_seq_one_letter_code
_entity_poly.pdbx_strand_id
1 'polypeptide(L)'
;MRARTLLLLLLLSWPGCTEPNPRYDPLYVPPCEVGALKCGDAPEHLMVCLNEGEDPTWQVQKVCWDGTICAGAWCGPDTVLACVLPTDCTGQGEVCTAVTDSDSSIGTYCIPSPVPAGRQPGQACSRNEECQSGWCFRRTCFMPCELSEQCPFEETCENLNVTVDHVQSTIRGCVIP
;
A
#
# COMPACT_ATOMS: atom_id res chain seq x y z
N MET A 1 -19.32 49.46 74.04
CA MET A 1 -18.46 50.12 73.04
C MET A 1 -18.29 49.16 71.87
N ARG A 2 -18.42 49.68 70.63
CA ARG A 2 -17.82 49.30 69.33
C ARG A 2 -17.05 47.96 69.28
N ALA A 3 -17.05 47.13 68.24
CA ALA A 3 -17.60 47.10 66.89
C ALA A 3 -17.06 45.80 66.22
N ARG A 4 -17.58 45.50 65.01
CA ARG A 4 -16.94 44.80 63.87
C ARG A 4 -17.35 43.35 63.57
N THR A 5 -18.25 43.28 62.59
CA THR A 5 -18.39 42.29 61.53
C THR A 5 -17.03 41.82 60.98
N LEU A 6 -16.86 40.51 60.78
CA LEU A 6 -15.96 40.01 59.74
C LEU A 6 -16.50 38.68 59.18
N LEU A 7 -16.98 38.77 57.94
CA LEU A 7 -17.44 37.70 57.08
C LEU A 7 -16.18 36.96 56.55
N LEU A 8 -15.97 35.68 56.88
CA LEU A 8 -14.94 34.87 56.25
C LEU A 8 -15.49 34.25 54.95
N LEU A 9 -15.19 34.89 53.83
CA LEU A 9 -15.26 34.30 52.49
C LEU A 9 -13.88 33.67 52.19
N LEU A 10 -13.76 32.36 52.38
CA LEU A 10 -12.63 31.58 51.86
C LEU A 10 -12.95 31.18 50.41
N LEU A 11 -12.48 32.01 49.49
CA LEU A 11 -12.45 31.73 48.06
C LEU A 11 -11.46 30.59 47.78
N LEU A 12 -11.97 29.49 47.24
CA LEU A 12 -11.19 28.47 46.54
C LEU A 12 -10.63 29.08 45.25
N SER A 13 -9.39 29.57 45.29
CA SER A 13 -8.62 29.86 44.09
C SER A 13 -7.64 28.71 43.83
N TRP A 14 -8.00 27.80 42.94
CA TRP A 14 -7.01 27.02 42.19
C TRP A 14 -6.46 27.93 41.10
N PRO A 15 -5.21 28.43 41.17
CA PRO A 15 -4.52 28.81 39.95
C PRO A 15 -4.14 27.50 39.26
N GLY A 16 -5.03 27.02 38.38
CA GLY A 16 -4.63 26.09 37.34
C GLY A 16 -3.61 26.79 36.44
N CYS A 17 -2.33 26.62 36.76
CA CYS A 17 -1.26 26.95 35.84
C CYS A 17 -1.10 25.78 34.88
N THR A 18 -1.78 25.81 33.74
CA THR A 18 -1.23 25.16 32.55
C THR A 18 -0.24 26.16 31.97
N GLU A 19 1.04 26.04 32.33
CA GLU A 19 2.08 26.77 31.62
C GLU A 19 1.96 26.45 30.12
N PRO A 20 1.97 27.45 29.22
CA PRO A 20 2.00 27.20 27.80
C PRO A 20 3.14 26.25 27.50
N ASN A 21 2.87 25.12 26.84
CA ASN A 21 3.90 24.17 26.46
C ASN A 21 4.97 24.92 25.65
N PRO A 22 6.19 25.15 26.18
CA PRO A 22 7.19 25.98 25.52
C PRO A 22 7.72 25.36 24.21
N ARG A 23 7.35 24.11 23.93
CA ARG A 23 7.63 23.41 22.68
C ARG A 23 6.51 23.48 21.65
N TYR A 24 5.35 24.06 21.99
CA TYR A 24 4.27 24.25 21.05
C TYR A 24 4.50 25.53 20.25
N ASP A 25 4.95 25.38 19.01
CA ASP A 25 4.95 26.46 18.03
C ASP A 25 3.64 26.38 17.20
N PRO A 26 2.69 27.31 17.37
CA PRO A 26 1.44 27.33 16.61
C PRO A 26 1.63 27.61 15.11
N LEU A 27 2.83 28.03 14.69
CA LEU A 27 3.17 28.28 13.29
C LEU A 27 3.98 27.14 12.68
N TYR A 28 4.32 26.11 13.45
CA TYR A 28 5.01 24.95 12.93
C TYR A 28 4.12 24.21 11.93
N VAL A 29 4.59 24.15 10.68
CA VAL A 29 4.00 23.34 9.62
C VAL A 29 4.99 22.22 9.33
N PRO A 30 4.65 20.95 9.59
CA PRO A 30 5.55 19.85 9.31
C PRO A 30 5.82 19.79 7.79
N PRO A 31 7.03 19.36 7.38
CA PRO A 31 7.40 19.26 5.97
C PRO A 31 6.57 18.23 5.19
N CYS A 32 5.92 17.29 5.88
CA CYS A 32 4.93 16.37 5.33
C CYS A 32 3.99 15.84 6.41
N GLU A 33 2.83 15.33 6.00
CA GLU A 33 1.89 14.65 6.88
C GLU A 33 2.29 13.18 7.05
N VAL A 34 2.42 12.71 8.29
CA VAL A 34 2.83 11.33 8.59
C VAL A 34 1.86 10.34 7.94
N GLY A 35 2.41 9.39 7.19
CA GLY A 35 1.65 8.41 6.41
C GLY A 35 1.28 8.88 5.00
N ALA A 36 1.51 10.15 4.65
CA ALA A 36 1.34 10.61 3.28
C ALA A 36 2.28 9.85 2.34
N LEU A 37 1.81 9.60 1.12
CA LEU A 37 2.54 8.94 0.05
C LEU A 37 2.86 9.92 -1.07
N LYS A 38 4.01 9.76 -1.72
CA LYS A 38 4.34 10.47 -2.96
C LYS A 38 5.35 9.69 -3.79
N CYS A 39 5.56 10.10 -5.03
CA CYS A 39 6.69 9.62 -5.82
C CYS A 39 7.96 10.41 -5.52
N GLY A 40 9.10 9.72 -5.49
CA GLY A 40 10.43 10.31 -5.35
C GLY A 40 10.92 10.95 -6.64
N ASP A 41 12.12 11.52 -6.61
CA ASP A 41 12.79 12.08 -7.79
C ASP A 41 13.19 10.98 -8.79
N ALA A 42 13.49 9.78 -8.28
CA ALA A 42 13.61 8.57 -9.07
C ALA A 42 12.21 7.98 -9.30
N PRO A 43 11.80 7.76 -10.56
CA PRO A 43 10.43 7.33 -10.89
C PRO A 43 10.09 5.96 -10.29
N GLU A 44 11.06 5.13 -9.93
CA GLU A 44 10.85 3.83 -9.28
C GLU A 44 10.66 3.90 -7.76
N HIS A 45 10.80 5.07 -7.12
CA HIS A 45 10.71 5.18 -5.68
C HIS A 45 9.33 5.67 -5.21
N LEU A 46 8.59 4.80 -4.50
CA LEU A 46 7.44 5.21 -3.71
C LEU A 46 7.94 5.66 -2.34
N MET A 47 7.61 6.91 -1.99
CA MET A 47 8.01 7.54 -0.74
C MET A 47 6.85 7.58 0.24
N VAL A 48 7.14 7.38 1.53
CA VAL A 48 6.21 7.57 2.64
C VAL A 48 6.78 8.59 3.62
N CYS A 49 5.93 9.45 4.15
CA CYS A 49 6.31 10.38 5.21
C CYS A 49 6.29 9.67 6.57
N LEU A 50 7.43 9.51 7.22
CA LEU A 50 7.58 8.85 8.53
C LEU A 50 7.99 9.84 9.61
N ASN A 51 7.62 9.55 10.84
CA ASN A 51 8.07 10.30 12.00
C ASN A 51 9.24 9.59 12.69
N GLU A 52 10.47 9.92 12.30
CA GLU A 52 11.71 9.37 12.87
C GLU A 52 12.51 10.41 13.68
N GLY A 53 11.87 11.45 14.19
CA GLY A 53 12.57 12.50 14.94
C GLY A 53 11.67 13.62 15.44
N GLU A 54 12.23 14.84 15.48
CA GLU A 54 11.44 16.04 15.78
C GLU A 54 10.53 16.43 14.63
N ASP A 55 10.95 16.18 13.38
CA ASP A 55 10.21 16.47 12.17
C ASP A 55 9.95 15.20 11.34
N PRO A 56 8.75 15.05 10.76
CA PRO A 56 8.49 13.97 9.82
C PRO A 56 9.31 14.14 8.53
N THR A 57 9.73 13.04 7.91
CA THR A 57 10.58 13.08 6.70
C THR A 57 10.14 12.05 5.67
N TRP A 58 10.42 12.34 4.40
CA TRP A 58 10.14 11.43 3.30
C TRP A 58 11.20 10.32 3.24
N GLN A 59 10.76 9.07 3.23
CA GLN A 59 11.62 7.89 3.10
C GLN A 59 11.11 6.97 2.01
N VAL A 60 12.00 6.18 1.40
CA VAL A 60 11.61 5.16 0.43
C VAL A 60 10.82 4.08 1.16
N GLN A 61 9.52 3.98 0.85
CA GLN A 61 8.66 2.91 1.35
C GLN A 61 8.95 1.61 0.60
N LYS A 62 9.03 1.70 -0.72
CA LYS A 62 9.35 0.59 -1.62
C LYS A 62 9.93 1.09 -2.94
N VAL A 63 10.64 0.19 -3.60
CA VAL A 63 11.05 0.34 -4.99
C VAL A 63 10.04 -0.39 -5.85
N CYS A 64 9.51 0.27 -6.88
CA CYS A 64 8.60 -0.28 -7.84
C CYS A 64 9.27 -1.42 -8.63
N TRP A 65 8.50 -2.44 -8.99
CA TRP A 65 9.01 -3.54 -9.79
C TRP A 65 9.37 -3.07 -11.20
N ASP A 66 10.28 -3.79 -11.86
CA ASP A 66 10.61 -3.52 -13.26
C ASP A 66 9.33 -3.56 -14.12
N GLY A 67 9.19 -2.62 -15.06
CA GLY A 67 7.95 -2.43 -15.84
C GLY A 67 6.86 -1.62 -15.14
N THR A 68 7.09 -1.20 -13.89
CA THR A 68 6.21 -0.28 -13.16
C THR A 68 6.94 1.01 -12.81
N ILE A 69 6.19 2.10 -12.66
CA ILE A 69 6.69 3.38 -12.18
C ILE A 69 5.82 3.89 -11.05
N CYS A 70 6.39 4.73 -10.21
CA CYS A 70 5.63 5.50 -9.25
C CYS A 70 4.83 6.58 -9.99
N ALA A 71 3.51 6.44 -9.99
CA ALA A 71 2.57 7.42 -10.50
C ALA A 71 1.41 7.55 -9.52
N GLY A 72 0.97 8.78 -9.23
CA GLY A 72 -0.16 9.01 -8.33
C GLY A 72 0.04 8.46 -6.90
N ALA A 73 1.29 8.32 -6.46
CA ALA A 73 1.70 7.70 -5.20
C ALA A 73 1.47 6.17 -5.11
N TRP A 74 1.48 5.48 -6.26
CA TRP A 74 1.43 4.02 -6.37
C TRP A 74 2.47 3.51 -7.36
N CYS A 75 2.94 2.28 -7.18
CA CYS A 75 3.74 1.61 -8.20
C CYS A 75 2.81 0.96 -9.22
N GLY A 76 2.51 1.71 -10.28
CA GLY A 76 1.59 1.31 -11.32
C GLY A 76 2.27 0.98 -12.64
N PRO A 77 1.51 0.45 -13.61
CA PRO A 77 2.04 0.14 -14.93
C PRO A 77 2.58 1.40 -15.61
N ASP A 78 3.72 1.27 -16.29
CA ASP A 78 4.21 2.31 -17.21
C ASP A 78 3.63 2.08 -18.62
N THR A 79 4.47 1.79 -19.62
CA THR A 79 4.04 1.47 -20.99
C THR A 79 3.74 -0.03 -21.18
N VAL A 80 3.42 -0.74 -20.11
CA VAL A 80 3.22 -2.19 -20.12
C VAL A 80 1.81 -2.58 -20.57
N LEU A 81 1.71 -3.74 -21.21
CA LEU A 81 0.44 -4.23 -21.75
C LEU A 81 -0.43 -4.79 -20.62
N ALA A 82 -1.72 -4.45 -20.62
CA ALA A 82 -2.70 -5.11 -19.75
C ALA A 82 -2.91 -6.57 -20.18
N CYS A 83 -3.13 -7.46 -19.23
CA CYS A 83 -3.34 -8.88 -19.49
C CYS A 83 -4.56 -9.42 -18.77
N VAL A 84 -5.28 -10.30 -19.44
CA VAL A 84 -6.43 -11.01 -18.91
C VAL A 84 -6.10 -12.49 -18.74
N LEU A 85 -5.14 -13.00 -19.52
CA LEU A 85 -4.63 -14.36 -19.48
C LEU A 85 -3.10 -14.37 -19.39
N PRO A 86 -2.49 -15.43 -18.84
CA PRO A 86 -1.03 -15.56 -18.83
C PRO A 86 -0.40 -15.53 -20.22
N THR A 87 -1.13 -16.01 -21.24
CA THR A 87 -0.69 -16.04 -22.63
C THR A 87 -0.60 -14.67 -23.30
N ASP A 88 -1.18 -13.63 -22.69
CA ASP A 88 -1.09 -12.26 -23.21
C ASP A 88 0.32 -11.68 -23.03
N CYS A 89 1.06 -12.18 -22.03
CA CYS A 89 2.43 -11.77 -21.75
C CYS A 89 3.41 -12.53 -22.62
N THR A 90 3.80 -11.90 -23.73
CA THR A 90 4.67 -12.49 -24.74
C THR A 90 6.13 -12.05 -24.61
N GLY A 91 6.42 -11.05 -23.77
CA GLY A 91 7.78 -10.60 -23.50
C GLY A 91 8.59 -11.62 -22.70
N GLN A 92 9.91 -11.60 -22.90
CA GLN A 92 10.79 -12.57 -22.26
C GLN A 92 10.79 -12.40 -20.73
N GLY A 93 10.29 -13.41 -20.02
CA GLY A 93 10.24 -13.41 -18.56
C GLY A 93 9.12 -12.55 -17.97
N GLU A 94 8.19 -12.06 -18.80
CA GLU A 94 7.02 -11.35 -18.32
C GLU A 94 5.99 -12.32 -17.71
N VAL A 95 5.30 -11.84 -16.68
CA VAL A 95 4.22 -12.56 -16.02
C VAL A 95 3.07 -11.60 -15.76
N CYS A 96 1.84 -12.05 -16.03
CA CYS A 96 0.66 -11.25 -15.75
C CYS A 96 0.50 -11.04 -14.25
N THR A 97 0.66 -9.81 -13.80
CA THR A 97 0.80 -9.46 -12.39
C THR A 97 -0.20 -8.39 -12.00
N ALA A 98 -0.84 -8.55 -10.84
CA ALA A 98 -1.72 -7.54 -10.28
C ALA A 98 -0.89 -6.36 -9.74
N VAL A 99 -1.18 -5.14 -10.16
CA VAL A 99 -0.55 -3.90 -9.66
C VAL A 99 -1.60 -2.81 -9.48
N THR A 100 -1.31 -1.86 -8.59
CA THR A 100 -2.17 -0.70 -8.36
C THR A 100 -1.91 0.36 -9.42
N ASP A 101 -2.94 0.80 -10.14
CA ASP A 101 -2.82 1.86 -11.14
C ASP A 101 -2.93 3.28 -10.55
N SER A 102 -2.78 4.28 -11.41
CA SER A 102 -2.84 5.70 -11.03
C SER A 102 -4.19 6.14 -10.47
N ASP A 103 -5.26 5.40 -10.75
CA ASP A 103 -6.62 5.69 -10.28
C ASP A 103 -6.90 5.03 -8.92
N SER A 104 -5.87 4.48 -8.26
CA SER A 104 -5.99 3.70 -7.02
C SER A 104 -6.90 2.48 -7.21
N SER A 105 -6.84 1.89 -8.40
CA SER A 105 -7.54 0.68 -8.80
C SER A 105 -6.52 -0.45 -8.98
N ILE A 106 -6.95 -1.72 -8.92
CA ILE A 106 -6.05 -2.86 -9.18
C ILE A 106 -6.38 -3.41 -10.57
N GLY A 107 -5.37 -3.42 -11.43
CA GLY A 107 -5.42 -4.08 -12.73
C GLY A 107 -4.32 -5.14 -12.86
N THR A 108 -4.32 -5.84 -13.98
CA THR A 108 -3.36 -6.91 -14.28
C THR A 108 -2.56 -6.56 -15.53
N TYR A 109 -1.25 -6.59 -15.43
CA TYR A 109 -0.34 -6.12 -16.47
C TYR A 109 0.85 -7.07 -16.66
N CYS A 110 1.35 -7.15 -17.89
CA CYS A 110 2.55 -7.89 -18.24
C CYS A 110 3.77 -7.10 -17.84
N ILE A 111 4.39 -7.50 -16.73
CA ILE A 111 5.64 -6.91 -16.25
C ILE A 111 6.70 -8.01 -16.16
N PRO A 112 8.00 -7.68 -16.27
CA PRO A 112 9.06 -8.60 -15.89
C PRO A 112 8.79 -9.21 -14.52
N SER A 113 8.91 -10.53 -14.40
CA SER A 113 8.62 -11.26 -13.17
C SER A 113 9.25 -10.60 -11.94
N PRO A 114 8.46 -10.11 -10.96
CA PRO A 114 8.98 -9.57 -9.71
C PRO A 114 9.87 -10.55 -8.94
N VAL A 115 9.62 -11.86 -9.09
CA VAL A 115 10.43 -12.92 -8.51
C VAL A 115 10.83 -13.92 -9.62
N PRO A 116 11.91 -13.67 -10.38
CA PRO A 116 12.25 -14.47 -11.56
C PRO A 116 12.41 -15.97 -11.30
N ALA A 117 12.92 -16.34 -10.11
CA ALA A 117 13.09 -17.73 -9.67
C ALA A 117 11.88 -18.30 -8.91
N GLY A 118 10.77 -17.56 -8.85
CA GLY A 118 9.53 -17.98 -8.22
C GLY A 118 8.84 -19.12 -8.96
N ARG A 119 7.79 -19.65 -8.33
CA ARG A 119 6.87 -20.63 -8.88
C ARG A 119 6.00 -20.01 -9.96
N GLN A 120 5.67 -20.82 -10.96
CA GLN A 120 4.85 -20.39 -12.09
C GLN A 120 3.41 -20.07 -11.65
N PRO A 121 2.68 -19.22 -12.41
CA PRO A 121 1.25 -19.00 -12.21
C PRO A 121 0.47 -20.32 -12.12
N GLY A 122 -0.49 -20.40 -11.19
CA GLY A 122 -1.32 -21.60 -10.97
C GLY A 122 -0.68 -22.67 -10.09
N GLN A 123 0.58 -22.50 -9.66
CA GLN A 123 1.20 -23.41 -8.70
C GLN A 123 0.82 -23.07 -7.26
N ALA A 124 0.75 -24.09 -6.39
CA ALA A 124 0.52 -23.87 -4.98
C ALA A 124 1.63 -23.02 -4.32
N CYS A 125 1.27 -22.18 -3.36
CA CYS A 125 2.17 -21.29 -2.64
C CYS A 125 1.72 -21.05 -1.19
N SER A 126 2.64 -20.58 -0.35
CA SER A 126 2.34 -20.13 1.02
C SER A 126 2.57 -18.64 1.23
N ARG A 127 3.37 -17.99 0.38
CA ARG A 127 3.75 -16.58 0.49
C ARG A 127 3.88 -15.94 -0.88
N ASN A 128 3.72 -14.63 -0.93
CA ASN A 128 3.81 -13.81 -2.14
C ASN A 128 5.15 -13.99 -2.87
N GLU A 129 6.25 -14.02 -2.11
CA GLU A 129 7.62 -14.09 -2.63
C GLU A 129 7.96 -15.48 -3.19
N GLU A 130 7.07 -16.47 -3.04
CA GLU A 130 7.22 -17.78 -3.68
C GLU A 130 6.77 -17.77 -5.14
N CYS A 131 6.04 -16.75 -5.59
CA CYS A 131 5.38 -16.72 -6.90
C CYS A 131 6.07 -15.76 -7.85
N GLN A 132 6.18 -16.12 -9.13
CA GLN A 132 6.78 -15.24 -10.14
C GLN A 132 6.09 -13.88 -10.23
N SER A 133 4.75 -13.86 -10.17
CA SER A 133 3.95 -12.63 -10.12
C SER A 133 4.07 -11.84 -8.81
N GLY A 134 4.80 -12.34 -7.82
CA GLY A 134 4.86 -11.73 -6.49
C GLY A 134 3.57 -11.85 -5.67
N TRP A 135 2.57 -12.64 -6.14
CA TRP A 135 1.28 -12.77 -5.45
C TRP A 135 0.88 -14.21 -5.23
N CYS A 136 0.58 -14.54 -3.98
CA CYS A 136 0.03 -15.81 -3.55
C CYS A 136 -1.40 -15.59 -3.01
N PHE A 137 -2.40 -15.79 -3.86
CA PHE A 137 -3.79 -15.60 -3.48
C PHE A 137 -4.44 -16.96 -3.23
N ARG A 138 -5.10 -17.11 -2.07
CA ARG A 138 -5.77 -18.36 -1.66
C ARG A 138 -4.90 -19.63 -1.78
N ARG A 139 -3.59 -19.51 -1.56
CA ARG A 139 -2.58 -20.59 -1.69
C ARG A 139 -2.26 -21.02 -3.13
N THR A 140 -2.62 -20.22 -4.12
CA THR A 140 -2.23 -20.40 -5.52
C THR A 140 -1.48 -19.15 -6.01
N CYS A 141 -0.37 -19.36 -6.72
CA CYS A 141 0.37 -18.28 -7.36
C CYS A 141 -0.53 -17.63 -8.40
N PHE A 142 -0.68 -16.31 -8.32
CA PHE A 142 -1.69 -15.60 -9.08
C PHE A 142 -1.58 -15.92 -10.58
N MET A 143 -2.69 -16.39 -11.12
CA MET A 143 -2.89 -16.72 -12.53
C MET A 143 -4.26 -16.16 -12.92
N PRO A 144 -4.33 -15.11 -13.76
CA PRO A 144 -5.61 -14.55 -14.16
C PRO A 144 -6.36 -15.53 -15.09
N CYS A 145 -7.68 -15.39 -15.11
CA CYS A 145 -8.56 -16.22 -15.91
C CYS A 145 -9.89 -15.50 -16.16
N GLU A 146 -10.58 -15.92 -17.20
CA GLU A 146 -11.98 -15.59 -17.51
C GLU A 146 -12.90 -16.78 -17.30
N LEU A 147 -12.39 -18.00 -17.50
CA LEU A 147 -13.14 -19.24 -17.49
C LEU A 147 -12.35 -20.32 -16.74
N SER A 148 -13.05 -21.25 -16.09
CA SER A 148 -12.38 -22.32 -15.31
C SER A 148 -11.57 -23.25 -16.19
N GLU A 149 -11.91 -23.40 -17.47
CA GLU A 149 -11.17 -24.20 -18.45
C GLU A 149 -9.78 -23.64 -18.76
N GLN A 150 -9.51 -22.38 -18.39
CA GLN A 150 -8.20 -21.74 -18.53
C GLN A 150 -7.29 -22.01 -17.31
N CYS A 151 -7.86 -22.54 -16.23
CA CYS A 151 -7.11 -22.86 -15.03
C CYS A 151 -6.43 -24.22 -15.17
N PRO A 152 -5.19 -24.35 -14.65
CA PRO A 152 -4.50 -25.62 -14.68
C PRO A 152 -5.15 -26.56 -13.65
N PHE A 153 -5.25 -27.85 -13.99
CA PHE A 153 -5.77 -28.89 -13.09
C PHE A 153 -7.28 -28.74 -12.75
N GLU A 154 -7.69 -29.12 -11.53
CA GLU A 154 -9.08 -29.06 -11.03
C GLU A 154 -9.42 -27.71 -10.36
N GLU A 155 -8.68 -26.65 -10.71
CA GLU A 155 -8.91 -25.30 -10.20
C GLU A 155 -10.15 -24.65 -10.84
N THR A 156 -10.67 -23.61 -10.18
CA THR A 156 -11.81 -22.83 -10.69
C THR A 156 -11.44 -21.37 -10.85
N CYS A 157 -12.07 -20.70 -11.83
CA CYS A 157 -11.84 -19.29 -12.09
C CYS A 157 -12.79 -18.41 -11.28
N GLU A 158 -12.31 -17.88 -10.15
CA GLU A 158 -13.12 -17.15 -9.18
C GLU A 158 -12.79 -15.66 -9.12
N ASN A 159 -13.72 -14.88 -8.56
CA ASN A 159 -13.49 -13.51 -8.14
C ASN A 159 -12.72 -13.50 -6.82
N LEU A 160 -11.53 -12.90 -6.82
CA LEU A 160 -10.64 -12.80 -5.68
C LEU A 160 -10.67 -11.38 -5.14
N ASN A 161 -11.03 -11.23 -3.86
CA ASN A 161 -10.84 -9.98 -3.14
C ASN A 161 -9.38 -9.91 -2.73
N VAL A 162 -8.63 -9.01 -3.36
CA VAL A 162 -7.19 -8.88 -3.19
C VAL A 162 -6.84 -7.54 -2.56
N THR A 163 -5.67 -7.49 -1.93
CA THR A 163 -5.08 -6.23 -1.47
C THR A 163 -3.70 -6.12 -2.09
N VAL A 164 -3.50 -5.07 -2.89
CA VAL A 164 -2.22 -4.73 -3.53
C VAL A 164 -1.90 -3.30 -3.11
N ASP A 165 -0.72 -3.08 -2.51
CA ASP A 165 -0.31 -1.77 -2.02
C ASP A 165 -1.36 -1.07 -1.14
N HIS A 166 -2.04 -1.81 -0.26
CA HIS A 166 -3.14 -1.32 0.59
C HIS A 166 -4.43 -0.91 -0.14
N VAL A 167 -4.45 -0.95 -1.47
CA VAL A 167 -5.68 -0.84 -2.26
C VAL A 167 -6.39 -2.18 -2.25
N GLN A 168 -7.71 -2.17 -2.12
CA GLN A 168 -8.55 -3.37 -2.22
C GLN A 168 -9.35 -3.32 -3.51
N SER A 169 -9.41 -4.46 -4.20
CA SER A 169 -10.23 -4.62 -5.41
C SER A 169 -10.62 -6.08 -5.57
N THR A 170 -11.43 -6.35 -6.59
CA THR A 170 -11.78 -7.69 -7.04
C THR A 170 -11.17 -7.93 -8.41
N ILE A 171 -10.36 -8.98 -8.53
CA ILE A 171 -9.80 -9.47 -9.80
C ILE A 171 -10.15 -10.94 -9.98
N ARG A 172 -10.04 -11.47 -11.20
CA ARG A 172 -10.29 -12.90 -11.45
C ARG A 172 -9.00 -13.68 -11.47
N GLY A 173 -9.01 -14.87 -10.89
CA GLY A 173 -7.85 -15.76 -10.91
C GLY A 173 -8.19 -17.20 -10.58
N CYS A 174 -7.31 -18.09 -11.01
CA CYS A 174 -7.40 -19.52 -10.76
C CYS A 174 -7.09 -19.82 -9.30
N VAL A 175 -7.97 -20.59 -8.66
CA VAL A 175 -7.81 -21.02 -7.29
C VAL A 175 -8.24 -22.46 -7.11
N ILE A 176 -7.59 -23.12 -6.14
CA ILE A 176 -8.04 -24.41 -5.63
C ILE A 176 -9.38 -24.18 -4.90
N PRO A 177 -10.44 -24.95 -5.23
CA PRO A 177 -11.76 -24.86 -4.61
C PRO A 177 -11.71 -24.90 -3.07
#